data_AF-A0A442KHN8-F1
#
_entry.id   AF-A0A442KHN8-F1
#
_cell.length_a   1.000
_cell.length_b   1.000
_cell.length_c   1.000
_cell.angle_alpha   90.00
_cell.angle_beta   90.00
_cell.angle_gamma   90.00
#
_symmetry.space_group_name_H-M   'P 1'
#
loop_
_entity.id
_entity.type
_entity.pdbx_description
1 polymer ?
#
loop_
_entity_poly.entity_id
_entity_poly.type
_entity_poly.pdbx_seq_one_letter_code
_entity_poly.pdbx_strand_id
1 'polypeptide(L)'
;MAEGEFHVVARCPSCGVPAEAWLTEVPTPDLTAESASDAIATGDIEIECETCGNMFPVTITAHLTGWEAHLTDDPKTKAEFEQLDYSYDDWLEDMEPEPHPRAIFNQAISDWTGLLHAIGDKRSGAVGINRMLLVQLFSIIEAYLSDAVIKLAFDDRAVAKAIVEWHPDLKVEQVSLMTVASQPNLVRDMVVAQLRKKTQFHRFEFLNGMLRAAIGHHLLPNDKVKRDLILQSVQSRHHCVHRNGRDVDGKILDSVTVDYLDRLARCFMETVERLATAIDEIEAKRPSPLSEDLFTIQW
;
A
#
# COMPACT_ATOMS: atom_id res chain seq x y z
N MET A 1 -11.52 18.28 -14.06
CA MET A 1 -11.13 17.22 -13.11
C MET A 1 -9.60 17.25 -13.04
N ALA A 2 -9.04 17.11 -11.85
CA ALA A 2 -7.60 16.98 -11.62
C ALA A 2 -7.30 15.50 -11.60
N GLU A 3 -6.41 15.07 -12.48
CA GLU A 3 -5.85 13.72 -12.47
C GLU A 3 -4.70 13.67 -11.45
N GLY A 4 -4.68 12.62 -10.63
CA GLY A 4 -3.70 12.44 -9.55
C GLY A 4 -4.15 11.35 -8.60
N GLU A 5 -3.33 11.00 -7.61
CA GLU A 5 -3.73 10.05 -6.57
C GLU A 5 -4.20 10.80 -5.33
N PHE A 6 -5.45 10.55 -4.95
CA PHE A 6 -6.08 11.17 -3.80
C PHE A 6 -6.58 10.10 -2.85
N HIS A 7 -6.32 10.33 -1.56
CA HIS A 7 -6.76 9.47 -0.47
C HIS A 7 -7.83 10.18 0.34
N VAL A 8 -8.97 9.51 0.51
CA VAL A 8 -10.09 10.01 1.31
C VAL A 8 -10.39 9.03 2.43
N VAL A 9 -10.42 9.53 3.67
CA VAL A 9 -10.83 8.74 4.84
C VAL A 9 -12.04 9.37 5.49
N ALA A 10 -13.14 8.63 5.57
CA ALA A 10 -14.38 9.08 6.17
C ALA A 10 -14.88 8.09 7.23
N ARG A 11 -15.51 8.58 8.30
CA ARG A 11 -16.12 7.71 9.30
C ARG A 11 -17.42 7.12 8.74
N CYS A 12 -17.53 5.79 8.74
CA CYS A 12 -18.76 5.13 8.32
C CYS A 12 -19.93 5.57 9.22
N PRO A 13 -21.03 6.10 8.65
CA PRO A 13 -22.17 6.56 9.43
C PRO A 13 -22.88 5.42 10.19
N SER A 14 -22.75 4.17 9.73
CA SER A 14 -23.41 3.02 10.35
C SER A 14 -22.64 2.39 11.51
N CYS A 15 -21.32 2.21 11.39
CA CYS A 15 -20.51 1.50 12.39
C CYS A 15 -19.43 2.35 13.05
N GLY A 16 -19.19 3.58 12.56
CA GLY A 16 -18.17 4.49 13.09
C GLY A 16 -16.73 4.13 12.75
N VAL A 17 -16.49 3.00 12.06
CA VAL A 17 -15.16 2.59 11.60
C VAL A 17 -14.75 3.46 10.40
N PRO A 18 -13.50 3.94 10.32
CA PRO A 18 -13.00 4.64 9.15
C PRO A 18 -13.09 3.73 7.91
N ALA A 19 -13.68 4.26 6.85
CA ALA A 19 -13.62 3.68 5.52
C ALA A 19 -12.79 4.60 4.63
N GLU A 20 -12.01 4.00 3.74
CA GLU A 20 -11.07 4.70 2.87
C GLU A 20 -11.45 4.51 1.40
N ALA A 21 -11.19 5.53 0.60
CA ALA A 21 -11.31 5.48 -0.85
C ALA A 21 -10.10 6.13 -1.50
N TRP A 22 -9.70 5.54 -2.62
CA TRP A 22 -8.59 5.97 -3.46
C TRP A 22 -9.17 6.48 -4.78
N LEU A 23 -8.82 7.70 -5.17
CA LEU A 23 -9.35 8.36 -6.36
C LEU A 23 -8.21 8.69 -7.31
N THR A 24 -8.48 8.52 -8.60
CA THR A 24 -7.58 8.94 -9.69
C THR A 24 -7.96 10.31 -10.25
N GLU A 25 -9.18 10.78 -9.96
CA GLU A 25 -9.72 12.03 -10.44
C GLU A 25 -10.56 12.72 -9.37
N VAL A 26 -10.38 14.03 -9.23
CA VAL A 26 -11.19 14.88 -8.33
C VAL A 26 -11.61 16.17 -9.03
N PRO A 27 -12.59 16.92 -8.52
CA PRO A 27 -12.98 18.21 -9.08
C PRO A 27 -11.79 19.19 -9.12
N THR A 28 -11.75 20.04 -10.14
CA THR A 28 -10.79 21.15 -10.25
C THR A 28 -11.51 22.47 -10.14
N PRO A 29 -10.95 23.44 -9.40
CA PRO A 29 -11.56 24.77 -9.36
C PRO A 29 -11.54 25.40 -10.77
N ASP A 30 -12.56 26.17 -11.10
CA ASP A 30 -12.60 26.94 -12.35
C ASP A 30 -11.68 28.15 -12.22
N LEU A 31 -10.47 28.03 -12.78
CA LEU A 31 -9.46 29.08 -12.76
C LEU A 31 -9.82 30.28 -13.66
N THR A 32 -10.86 30.16 -14.48
CA THR A 32 -11.35 31.24 -15.35
C THR A 32 -12.49 32.04 -14.72
N ALA A 33 -12.95 31.64 -13.55
CA ALA A 33 -14.05 32.29 -12.84
C ALA A 33 -13.70 33.71 -12.37
N GLU A 34 -14.67 34.62 -12.46
CA GLU A 34 -14.50 36.04 -12.09
C GLU A 34 -14.43 36.27 -10.57
N SER A 35 -14.85 35.28 -9.77
CA SER A 35 -14.84 35.34 -8.30
C SER A 35 -14.42 34.01 -7.67
N ALA A 36 -13.88 34.07 -6.44
CA ALA A 36 -13.43 32.88 -5.72
C ALA A 36 -14.56 31.90 -5.36
N SER A 37 -15.80 32.36 -5.23
CA SER A 37 -16.97 31.49 -5.02
C SER A 37 -17.39 30.78 -6.29
N ASP A 38 -17.23 31.42 -7.44
CA ASP A 38 -17.58 30.85 -8.75
C ASP A 38 -16.51 29.88 -9.25
N ALA A 39 -15.31 29.95 -8.68
CA ALA A 39 -14.22 29.01 -8.93
C ALA A 39 -14.40 27.65 -8.24
N ILE A 40 -15.39 27.48 -7.34
CA ILE A 40 -15.55 26.25 -6.55
C ILE A 40 -16.18 25.16 -7.42
N ALA A 41 -15.55 23.98 -7.46
CA ALA A 41 -16.10 22.78 -8.09
C ALA A 41 -16.37 21.69 -7.06
N THR A 42 -17.41 20.89 -7.26
CA THR A 42 -17.79 19.79 -6.36
C THR A 42 -17.91 18.48 -7.13
N GLY A 43 -17.73 17.36 -6.44
CA GLY A 43 -17.90 16.02 -6.99
C GLY A 43 -18.15 15.02 -5.88
N ASP A 44 -19.03 14.06 -6.13
CA ASP A 44 -19.44 13.06 -5.15
C ASP A 44 -18.79 11.71 -5.46
N ILE A 45 -18.34 11.04 -4.41
CA ILE A 45 -17.78 9.69 -4.46
C ILE A 45 -18.55 8.77 -3.50
N GLU A 46 -18.60 7.48 -3.79
CA GLU A 46 -19.14 6.47 -2.86
C GLU A 46 -17.99 5.72 -2.19
N ILE A 47 -18.01 5.62 -0.86
CA ILE A 47 -17.04 4.86 -0.07
C ILE A 47 -17.74 3.63 0.52
N GLU A 48 -17.17 2.44 0.31
CA GLU A 48 -17.63 1.20 0.94
C GLU A 48 -16.89 0.96 2.25
N CYS A 49 -17.62 0.73 3.35
CA CYS A 49 -17.02 0.32 4.61
C CYS A 49 -16.71 -1.18 4.60
N GLU A 50 -15.43 -1.55 4.58
CA GLU A 50 -14.98 -2.95 4.61
C GLU A 50 -15.43 -3.73 5.86
N THR A 51 -15.76 -3.05 6.96
CA THR A 51 -16.19 -3.69 8.21
C THR A 51 -17.66 -4.10 8.22
N CYS A 52 -18.55 -3.26 7.68
CA CYS A 52 -20.00 -3.50 7.75
C CYS A 52 -20.69 -3.58 6.38
N GLY A 53 -19.96 -3.35 5.29
CA GLY A 53 -20.47 -3.34 3.92
C GLY A 53 -21.36 -2.14 3.58
N ASN A 54 -21.46 -1.14 4.45
CA ASN A 54 -22.26 0.05 4.17
C ASN A 54 -21.54 0.97 3.19
N MET A 55 -22.19 1.27 2.06
CA MET A 55 -21.75 2.30 1.11
C MET A 55 -22.34 3.65 1.51
N PHE A 56 -21.55 4.71 1.48
CA PHE A 56 -22.01 6.05 1.80
C PHE A 56 -21.30 7.12 0.96
N PRO A 57 -22.02 8.20 0.59
CA PRO A 57 -21.48 9.25 -0.27
C PRO A 57 -20.62 10.27 0.49
N VAL A 58 -19.55 10.71 -0.14
CA VAL A 58 -18.66 11.79 0.31
C VAL A 58 -18.51 12.80 -0.81
N THR A 59 -18.75 14.07 -0.49
CA THR A 59 -18.61 15.21 -1.41
C THR A 59 -17.23 15.84 -1.24
N ILE A 60 -16.50 15.95 -2.36
CA ILE A 60 -15.21 16.62 -2.45
C ILE A 60 -15.44 18.00 -3.07
N THR A 61 -14.97 19.04 -2.40
CA THR A 61 -15.05 20.42 -2.82
C THR A 61 -13.67 20.94 -3.13
N ALA A 62 -13.45 21.35 -4.37
CA ALA A 62 -12.21 21.97 -4.82
C ALA A 62 -12.32 23.50 -4.70
N HIS A 63 -11.44 24.06 -3.90
CA HIS A 63 -11.23 25.50 -3.75
C HIS A 63 -9.95 25.90 -4.49
N LEU A 64 -9.77 27.21 -4.70
CA LEU A 64 -8.54 27.76 -5.29
C LEU A 64 -7.27 27.42 -4.48
N THR A 65 -7.42 27.09 -3.18
CA THR A 65 -6.32 26.82 -2.25
C THR A 65 -6.15 25.34 -1.89
N GLY A 66 -6.95 24.43 -2.48
CA GLY A 66 -6.89 23.00 -2.19
C GLY A 66 -8.27 22.34 -2.17
N TRP A 67 -8.36 21.15 -1.58
CA TRP A 67 -9.59 20.36 -1.53
C TRP A 67 -10.07 20.17 -0.08
N GLU A 68 -11.38 20.13 0.11
CA GLU A 68 -12.03 19.70 1.34
C GLU A 68 -13.01 18.56 1.03
N ALA A 69 -13.14 17.58 1.93
CA ALA A 69 -14.07 16.46 1.78
C ALA A 69 -15.03 16.38 2.97
N HIS A 70 -16.30 16.08 2.71
CA HIS A 70 -17.39 16.02 3.70
C HIS A 70 -18.34 14.88 3.39
N LEU A 71 -18.98 14.29 4.39
CA LEU A 71 -20.09 13.37 4.13
C LEU A 71 -21.23 14.15 3.46
N THR A 72 -21.76 13.62 2.35
CA THR A 72 -22.84 14.29 1.60
C THR A 72 -24.10 14.44 2.46
N ASP A 73 -24.39 13.42 3.29
CA ASP A 73 -25.55 13.39 4.19
C ASP A 73 -25.36 14.21 5.48
N ASP A 74 -24.12 14.52 5.85
CA ASP A 74 -23.79 15.40 6.98
C ASP A 74 -22.59 16.30 6.66
N PRO A 75 -22.83 17.48 6.06
CA PRO A 75 -21.79 18.41 5.65
C PRO A 75 -20.92 18.93 6.81
N LYS A 76 -21.34 18.74 8.07
CA LYS A 76 -20.52 19.12 9.24
C LYS A 76 -19.44 18.11 9.56
N THR A 77 -19.59 16.86 9.12
CA THR A 77 -18.60 15.81 9.34
C THR A 77 -17.55 15.86 8.22
N LYS A 78 -16.38 16.41 8.56
CA LYS A 78 -15.22 16.44 7.65
C LYS A 78 -14.63 15.04 7.46
N ALA A 79 -14.38 14.69 6.20
CA ALA A 79 -13.54 13.57 5.81
C ALA A 79 -12.08 14.08 5.65
N GLU A 80 -11.12 13.21 5.92
CA GLU A 80 -9.71 13.50 5.68
C GLU A 80 -9.44 13.32 4.18
N PHE A 81 -8.71 14.28 3.58
CA PHE A 81 -8.39 14.29 2.17
C PHE A 81 -6.91 14.61 2.00
N GLU A 82 -6.19 13.79 1.25
CA GLU A 82 -4.77 13.96 0.97
C GLU A 82 -4.51 13.76 -0.53
N GLN A 83 -3.81 14.71 -1.16
CA GLN A 83 -3.24 14.52 -2.48
C GLN A 83 -1.84 13.94 -2.31
N LEU A 84 -1.56 12.83 -2.98
CA LEU A 84 -0.25 12.21 -2.96
C LEU A 84 0.54 12.64 -4.19
N ASP A 85 1.71 13.25 -3.95
CA ASP A 85 2.64 13.65 -4.99
C ASP A 85 3.82 12.68 -5.03
N TYR A 86 3.82 11.80 -6.04
CA TYR A 86 4.87 10.83 -6.30
C TYR A 86 5.89 11.32 -7.34
N SER A 87 5.80 12.57 -7.80
CA SER A 87 6.71 13.11 -8.82
C SER A 87 8.17 13.19 -8.36
N TYR A 88 8.41 13.22 -7.04
CA TYR A 88 9.75 13.16 -6.46
C TYR A 88 10.42 11.78 -6.63
N ASP A 89 9.65 10.73 -6.91
CA ASP A 89 10.09 9.34 -6.92
C ASP A 89 10.36 8.81 -8.34
N ASP A 90 10.41 9.67 -9.35
CA ASP A 90 10.69 9.28 -10.75
C ASP A 90 12.05 8.55 -10.91
N TRP A 91 13.05 8.90 -10.09
CA TRP A 91 14.35 8.22 -10.08
C TRP A 91 14.28 6.76 -9.63
N LEU A 92 13.21 6.34 -8.95
CA LEU A 92 13.02 4.95 -8.54
C LEU A 92 12.73 4.03 -9.73
N GLU A 93 12.23 4.54 -10.86
CA GLU A 93 11.93 3.70 -12.03
C GLU A 93 13.19 3.08 -12.66
N ASP A 94 14.28 3.83 -12.66
CA ASP A 94 15.54 3.43 -13.28
C ASP A 94 16.40 2.52 -12.40
N MET A 95 16.01 2.29 -11.14
CA MET A 95 16.74 1.39 -10.25
C MET A 95 16.52 -0.07 -10.65
N GLU A 96 17.60 -0.86 -10.66
CA GLU A 96 17.46 -2.31 -10.66
C GLU A 96 16.83 -2.77 -9.33
N PRO A 97 15.98 -3.81 -9.34
CA PRO A 97 15.45 -4.39 -8.11
C PRO A 97 16.57 -4.86 -7.17
N GLU A 98 16.35 -4.73 -5.87
CA GLU A 98 17.30 -5.19 -4.85
C GLU A 98 17.53 -6.71 -4.97
N PRO A 99 18.79 -7.18 -5.15
CA PRO A 99 19.07 -8.61 -5.37
C PRO A 99 18.87 -9.50 -4.14
N HIS A 100 18.93 -8.95 -2.91
CA HIS A 100 18.94 -9.74 -1.68
C HIS A 100 17.93 -9.28 -0.62
N PRO A 101 16.62 -9.17 -0.96
CA PRO A 101 15.60 -8.63 -0.05
C PRO A 101 15.52 -9.38 1.28
N ARG A 102 15.62 -10.73 1.23
CA ARG A 102 15.59 -11.58 2.43
C ARG A 102 16.77 -11.31 3.37
N ALA A 103 17.97 -11.08 2.83
CA ALA A 103 19.15 -10.82 3.64
C ALA A 103 19.05 -9.47 4.37
N ILE A 104 18.58 -8.44 3.66
CA ILE A 104 18.33 -7.11 4.21
C ILE A 104 17.26 -7.16 5.31
N PHE A 105 16.15 -7.87 5.06
CA PHE A 105 15.12 -8.08 6.07
C PHE A 105 15.67 -8.76 7.33
N ASN A 106 16.42 -9.86 7.16
CA ASN A 106 16.97 -10.62 8.28
C ASN A 106 17.92 -9.78 9.14
N GLN A 107 18.76 -8.95 8.50
CA GLN A 107 19.62 -8.03 9.23
C GLN A 107 18.79 -6.98 9.97
N ALA A 108 17.86 -6.32 9.28
CA ALA A 108 17.07 -5.24 9.84
C ALA A 108 16.17 -5.70 11.00
N ILE A 109 15.53 -6.88 10.89
CA ILE A 109 14.69 -7.43 11.95
C ILE A 109 15.51 -7.88 13.16
N SER A 110 16.73 -8.38 12.94
CA SER A 110 17.67 -8.71 14.01
C SER A 110 18.06 -7.47 14.80
N ASP A 111 18.45 -6.40 14.10
CA ASP A 111 18.81 -5.12 14.74
C ASP A 111 17.63 -4.51 15.49
N TRP A 112 16.44 -4.52 14.87
CA TRP A 112 15.21 -4.06 15.48
C TRP A 112 14.85 -4.87 16.74
N THR A 113 15.03 -6.19 16.72
CA THR A 113 14.78 -7.06 17.89
C THR A 113 15.74 -6.73 19.03
N GLY A 114 17.01 -6.45 18.71
CA GLY A 114 18.00 -5.96 19.68
C GLY A 114 17.56 -4.64 20.32
N LEU A 115 17.08 -3.69 19.51
CA LEU A 115 16.55 -2.41 19.99
C LEU A 115 15.31 -2.61 20.87
N LEU A 116 14.33 -3.42 20.44
CA LEU A 116 13.13 -3.71 21.22
C LEU A 116 13.47 -4.14 22.65
N HIS A 117 14.43 -5.05 22.79
CA HIS A 117 14.83 -5.56 24.10
C HIS A 117 15.70 -4.59 24.91
N ALA A 118 16.48 -3.74 24.25
CA ALA A 118 17.36 -2.78 24.89
C ALA A 118 16.62 -1.54 25.39
N ILE A 119 15.70 -0.99 24.58
CA ILE A 119 15.07 0.32 24.83
C ILE A 119 13.55 0.29 24.88
N GLY A 120 12.90 -0.82 24.53
CA GLY A 120 11.44 -0.95 24.62
C GLY A 120 10.96 -0.80 26.07
N ASP A 121 9.90 0.00 26.27
CA ASP A 121 9.34 0.21 27.59
C ASP A 121 8.38 -0.94 27.94
N LYS A 122 8.78 -1.70 28.96
CA LYS A 122 8.05 -2.87 29.45
C LYS A 122 6.88 -2.51 30.38
N ARG A 123 6.77 -1.25 30.81
CA ARG A 123 5.79 -0.77 31.79
C ARG A 123 4.57 -0.12 31.14
N SER A 124 4.72 0.45 29.95
CA SER A 124 3.63 1.14 29.25
C SER A 124 3.73 1.00 27.74
N GLY A 125 2.60 0.72 27.08
CA GLY A 125 2.52 0.78 25.61
C GLY A 125 2.26 2.17 25.05
N ALA A 126 1.97 3.17 25.91
CA ALA A 126 1.66 4.54 25.51
C ALA A 126 2.90 5.43 25.33
N VAL A 127 4.10 4.87 25.39
CA VAL A 127 5.35 5.63 25.30
C VAL A 127 5.81 5.82 23.86
N GLY A 128 6.56 6.91 23.63
CA GLY A 128 7.09 7.23 22.30
C GLY A 128 8.00 6.15 21.73
N ILE A 129 8.82 5.52 22.56
CA ILE A 129 9.80 4.54 22.08
C ILE A 129 9.14 3.30 21.44
N ASN A 130 8.06 2.78 22.03
CA ASN A 130 7.36 1.63 21.46
C ASN A 130 6.64 1.98 20.16
N ARG A 131 6.14 3.23 20.02
CA ARG A 131 5.56 3.71 18.75
C ARG A 131 6.61 3.83 17.65
N MET A 132 7.79 4.37 17.97
CA MET A 132 8.91 4.41 17.02
C MET A 132 9.30 3.01 16.58
N LEU A 133 9.37 2.05 17.52
CA LEU A 133 9.65 0.65 17.19
C LEU A 133 8.55 0.03 16.32
N LEU A 134 7.26 0.32 16.56
CA LEU A 134 6.18 -0.14 15.67
C LEU A 134 6.35 0.39 14.25
N VAL A 135 6.60 1.69 14.10
CA VAL A 135 6.77 2.31 12.78
C VAL A 135 7.99 1.72 12.06
N GLN A 136 9.12 1.55 12.76
CA GLN A 136 10.30 0.90 12.18
C GLN A 136 10.03 -0.55 11.76
N LEU A 137 9.25 -1.30 12.55
CA LEU A 137 8.89 -2.67 12.21
C LEU A 137 8.10 -2.72 10.89
N PHE A 138 7.19 -1.76 10.69
CA PHE A 138 6.46 -1.60 9.43
C PHE A 138 7.39 -1.23 8.27
N SER A 139 8.31 -0.29 8.46
CA SER A 139 9.31 0.04 7.42
C SER A 139 10.12 -1.18 6.98
N ILE A 140 10.48 -2.08 7.90
CA ILE A 140 11.25 -3.30 7.61
C ILE A 140 10.43 -4.28 6.76
N ILE A 141 9.17 -4.55 7.12
CA ILE A 141 8.32 -5.48 6.36
C ILE A 141 7.88 -4.89 5.02
N GLU A 142 7.56 -3.59 4.97
CA GLU A 142 7.18 -2.91 3.73
C GLU A 142 8.34 -2.88 2.72
N ALA A 143 9.57 -2.61 3.18
CA ALA A 143 10.75 -2.66 2.33
C ALA A 143 10.96 -4.07 1.75
N TYR A 144 10.90 -5.11 2.60
CA TYR A 144 11.02 -6.49 2.12
C TYR A 144 9.95 -6.85 1.09
N LEU A 145 8.68 -6.53 1.37
CA LEU A 145 7.58 -6.86 0.46
C LEU A 145 7.72 -6.10 -0.86
N SER A 146 8.12 -4.83 -0.81
CA SER A 146 8.40 -4.03 -2.00
C SER A 146 9.50 -4.67 -2.83
N ASP A 147 10.69 -4.86 -2.26
CA ASP A 147 11.85 -5.37 -2.98
C ASP A 147 11.61 -6.78 -3.53
N ALA A 148 11.03 -7.68 -2.73
CA ALA A 148 10.78 -9.06 -3.14
C ALA A 148 9.74 -9.17 -4.25
N VAL A 149 8.62 -8.43 -4.16
CA VAL A 149 7.55 -8.49 -5.16
C VAL A 149 7.97 -7.79 -6.45
N ILE A 150 8.65 -6.64 -6.35
CA ILE A 150 9.18 -5.93 -7.52
C ILE A 150 10.21 -6.79 -8.25
N LYS A 151 11.17 -7.39 -7.53
CA LYS A 151 12.15 -8.30 -8.13
C LYS A 151 11.47 -9.48 -8.81
N LEU A 152 10.48 -10.09 -8.16
CA LEU A 152 9.75 -11.22 -8.71
C LEU A 152 9.04 -10.86 -10.02
N ALA A 153 8.34 -9.72 -10.06
CA ALA A 153 7.68 -9.23 -11.27
C ALA A 153 8.67 -8.81 -12.36
N PHE A 154 9.81 -8.25 -11.98
CA PHE A 154 10.87 -7.85 -12.91
C PHE A 154 11.53 -9.07 -13.58
N ASP A 155 11.78 -10.11 -12.81
CA ASP A 155 12.51 -11.31 -13.24
C ASP A 155 11.64 -12.34 -13.97
N ASP A 156 10.32 -12.35 -13.73
CA ASP A 156 9.42 -13.37 -14.25
C ASP A 156 8.23 -12.78 -15.03
N ARG A 157 8.26 -12.98 -16.36
CA ARG A 157 7.22 -12.46 -17.26
C ARG A 157 5.84 -13.04 -16.99
N ALA A 158 5.74 -14.30 -16.54
CA ALA A 158 4.45 -14.91 -16.24
C ALA A 158 3.84 -14.28 -14.98
N VAL A 159 4.68 -13.99 -13.99
CA VAL A 159 4.26 -13.24 -12.80
C VAL A 159 3.82 -11.83 -13.18
N ALA A 160 4.61 -11.10 -13.98
CA ALA A 160 4.24 -9.75 -14.42
C ALA A 160 2.87 -9.75 -15.15
N LYS A 161 2.65 -10.70 -16.07
CA LYS A 161 1.37 -10.86 -16.77
C LYS A 161 0.22 -11.12 -15.79
N ALA A 162 0.40 -12.03 -14.84
CA ALA A 162 -0.64 -12.35 -13.87
C ALA A 162 -0.97 -11.17 -12.93
N ILE A 163 0.02 -10.33 -12.60
CA ILE A 163 -0.21 -9.07 -11.88
C ILE A 163 -1.03 -8.10 -12.73
N VAL A 164 -0.72 -7.93 -14.02
CA VAL A 164 -1.52 -7.08 -14.93
C VAL A 164 -2.96 -7.54 -14.99
N GLU A 165 -3.21 -8.84 -15.15
CA GLU A 165 -4.57 -9.40 -15.25
C GLU A 165 -5.39 -9.20 -13.98
N TRP A 166 -4.75 -9.22 -12.81
CA TRP A 166 -5.41 -9.06 -11.52
C TRP A 166 -5.59 -7.60 -11.10
N HIS A 167 -4.60 -6.74 -11.37
CA HIS A 167 -4.53 -5.39 -10.84
C HIS A 167 -5.60 -4.48 -11.49
N PRO A 168 -6.42 -3.74 -10.70
CA PRO A 168 -7.55 -2.96 -11.21
C PRO A 168 -7.14 -1.92 -12.26
N ASP A 169 -6.04 -1.21 -12.02
CA ASP A 169 -5.58 -0.14 -12.94
C ASP A 169 -4.84 -0.71 -14.16
N LEU A 170 -3.92 -1.65 -13.96
CA LEU A 170 -3.13 -2.21 -15.07
C LEU A 170 -3.96 -2.97 -16.10
N LYS A 171 -5.02 -3.69 -15.68
CA LYS A 171 -5.81 -4.53 -16.60
C LYS A 171 -6.60 -3.72 -17.63
N VAL A 172 -6.86 -2.44 -17.37
CA VAL A 172 -7.63 -1.54 -18.25
C VAL A 172 -6.76 -0.56 -19.01
N GLU A 173 -5.45 -0.54 -18.71
CA GLU A 173 -4.48 0.39 -19.28
C GLU A 173 -4.32 0.17 -20.81
N GLN A 174 -4.23 1.26 -21.57
CA GLN A 174 -4.12 1.23 -23.03
C GLN A 174 -2.83 1.89 -23.51
N VAL A 175 -2.07 1.17 -24.34
CA VAL A 175 -0.81 1.65 -24.91
C VAL A 175 -0.84 1.63 -26.43
N SER A 176 -0.17 2.60 -27.07
CA SER A 176 -0.10 2.67 -28.53
C SER A 176 0.81 1.58 -29.11
N LEU A 177 0.52 1.12 -30.33
CA LEU A 177 1.40 0.17 -31.04
C LEU A 177 2.82 0.71 -31.25
N MET A 178 2.98 2.03 -31.38
CA MET A 178 4.30 2.66 -31.47
C MET A 178 5.08 2.48 -30.17
N THR A 179 4.44 2.74 -29.03
CA THR A 179 5.03 2.54 -27.69
C THR A 179 5.47 1.09 -27.52
N VAL A 180 4.59 0.13 -27.86
CA VAL A 180 4.89 -1.30 -27.81
C VAL A 180 6.07 -1.67 -28.70
N ALA A 181 6.15 -1.11 -29.92
CA ALA A 181 7.25 -1.38 -30.84
C ALA A 181 8.59 -0.77 -30.39
N SER A 182 8.56 0.35 -29.66
CA SER A 182 9.76 1.05 -29.20
C SER A 182 10.27 0.57 -27.83
N GLN A 183 9.46 -0.12 -27.04
CA GLN A 183 9.78 -0.49 -25.66
C GLN A 183 9.62 -2.02 -25.45
N PRO A 184 10.68 -2.82 -25.65
CA PRO A 184 10.59 -4.28 -25.61
C PRO A 184 10.23 -4.85 -24.23
N ASN A 185 10.42 -4.07 -23.16
CA ASN A 185 10.10 -4.45 -21.78
C ASN A 185 8.90 -3.69 -21.21
N LEU A 186 8.12 -3.00 -22.06
CA LEU A 186 7.03 -2.09 -21.66
C LEU A 186 6.16 -2.62 -20.52
N VAL A 187 5.62 -3.83 -20.67
CA VAL A 187 4.71 -4.42 -19.67
C VAL A 187 5.40 -4.59 -18.32
N ARG A 188 6.63 -5.10 -18.30
CA ARG A 188 7.42 -5.26 -17.07
C ARG A 188 7.67 -3.91 -16.43
N ASP A 189 8.10 -2.94 -17.22
CA ASP A 189 8.48 -1.61 -16.73
C ASP A 189 7.25 -0.88 -16.15
N MET A 190 6.09 -1.00 -16.79
CA MET A 190 4.81 -0.48 -16.27
C MET A 190 4.38 -1.16 -14.97
N VAL A 191 4.51 -2.48 -14.86
CA VAL A 191 4.21 -3.22 -13.62
C VAL A 191 5.14 -2.76 -12.49
N VAL A 192 6.44 -2.65 -12.76
CA VAL A 192 7.42 -2.19 -11.77
C VAL A 192 7.15 -0.75 -11.34
N ALA A 193 6.82 0.14 -12.28
CA ALA A 193 6.44 1.52 -11.97
C ALA A 193 5.17 1.57 -11.07
N GLN A 194 4.14 0.79 -11.39
CA GLN A 194 2.93 0.68 -10.56
C GLN A 194 3.24 0.16 -9.15
N LEU A 195 4.10 -0.86 -9.04
CA LEU A 195 4.52 -1.41 -7.75
C LEU A 195 5.35 -0.39 -6.94
N ARG A 196 6.25 0.36 -7.56
CA ARG A 196 7.13 1.32 -6.86
C ARG A 196 6.39 2.57 -6.41
N LYS A 197 5.57 3.16 -7.30
CA LYS A 197 4.99 4.48 -7.09
C LYS A 197 3.66 4.42 -6.36
N LYS A 198 2.84 3.43 -6.70
CA LYS A 198 1.40 3.44 -6.36
C LYS A 198 1.00 2.35 -5.37
N THR A 199 1.84 1.32 -5.22
CA THR A 199 1.51 0.21 -4.32
C THR A 199 1.96 0.51 -2.90
N GLN A 200 0.98 0.55 -2.00
CA GLN A 200 1.23 0.66 -0.57
C GLN A 200 1.38 -0.72 0.06
N PHE A 201 2.62 -1.09 0.41
CA PHE A 201 2.93 -2.45 0.85
C PHE A 201 2.41 -2.81 2.25
N HIS A 202 1.87 -1.86 3.00
CA HIS A 202 1.12 -2.14 4.24
C HIS A 202 -0.35 -2.54 4.00
N ARG A 203 -0.88 -2.43 2.77
CA ARG A 203 -2.22 -2.94 2.39
C ARG A 203 -2.17 -4.46 2.21
N PHE A 204 -2.01 -5.19 3.32
CA PHE A 204 -1.74 -6.63 3.29
C PHE A 204 -2.83 -7.47 2.61
N GLU A 205 -4.10 -7.05 2.66
CA GLU A 205 -5.19 -7.76 1.97
C GLU A 205 -5.10 -7.63 0.44
N PHE A 206 -4.76 -6.43 -0.04
CA PHE A 206 -4.48 -6.17 -1.45
C PHE A 206 -3.31 -7.05 -1.93
N LEU A 207 -2.17 -7.00 -1.23
CA LEU A 207 -1.02 -7.84 -1.56
C LEU A 207 -1.33 -9.34 -1.48
N ASN A 208 -2.12 -9.78 -0.50
CA ASN A 208 -2.55 -11.16 -0.39
C ASN A 208 -3.41 -11.60 -1.59
N GLY A 209 -4.30 -10.74 -2.09
CA GLY A 209 -5.05 -10.97 -3.32
C GLY A 209 -4.14 -11.08 -4.54
N MET A 210 -3.20 -10.14 -4.68
CA MET A 210 -2.23 -10.08 -5.77
C MET A 210 -1.35 -11.32 -5.82
N LEU A 211 -0.71 -11.69 -4.71
CA LEU A 211 0.18 -12.84 -4.62
C LEU A 211 -0.57 -14.16 -4.82
N ARG A 212 -1.83 -14.24 -4.41
CA ARG A 212 -2.67 -15.42 -4.69
C ARG A 212 -2.93 -15.55 -6.19
N ALA A 213 -3.22 -14.46 -6.88
CA ALA A 213 -3.46 -14.47 -8.32
C ALA A 213 -2.17 -14.72 -9.10
N ALA A 214 -1.06 -14.07 -8.71
CA ALA A 214 0.18 -14.09 -9.45
C ALA A 214 0.99 -15.37 -9.29
N ILE A 215 1.03 -15.93 -8.07
CA ILE A 215 1.88 -17.09 -7.74
C ILE A 215 1.19 -18.15 -6.87
N GLY A 216 -0.12 -18.04 -6.65
CA GLY A 216 -0.85 -18.98 -5.81
C GLY A 216 -0.50 -18.89 -4.31
N HIS A 217 0.16 -17.82 -3.87
CA HIS A 217 0.65 -17.68 -2.50
C HIS A 217 -0.30 -16.86 -1.61
N HIS A 218 -0.54 -17.35 -0.39
CA HIS A 218 -1.30 -16.62 0.64
C HIS A 218 -0.34 -15.90 1.60
N LEU A 219 -0.21 -14.58 1.42
CA LEU A 219 0.59 -13.71 2.28
C LEU A 219 0.10 -13.75 3.72
N LEU A 220 -1.22 -13.61 3.92
CA LEU A 220 -1.81 -13.64 5.26
C LEU A 220 -1.87 -15.07 5.81
N PRO A 221 -1.62 -15.28 7.11
CA PRO A 221 -1.70 -16.61 7.71
C PRO A 221 -3.15 -17.09 7.78
N ASN A 222 -3.34 -18.41 7.68
CA ASN A 222 -4.65 -19.05 7.87
C ASN A 222 -5.11 -19.00 9.35
N ASP A 223 -4.17 -18.92 10.29
CA ASP A 223 -4.48 -18.75 11.71
C ASP A 223 -5.16 -17.39 11.94
N LYS A 224 -6.41 -17.45 12.41
CA LYS A 224 -7.23 -16.25 12.62
C LYS A 224 -6.59 -15.26 13.59
N VAL A 225 -5.97 -15.73 14.67
CA VAL A 225 -5.40 -14.85 15.69
C VAL A 225 -4.21 -14.09 15.13
N LYS A 226 -3.31 -14.76 14.40
CA LYS A 226 -2.17 -14.12 13.74
C LYS A 226 -2.61 -13.18 12.63
N ARG A 227 -3.60 -13.57 11.82
CA ARG A 227 -4.14 -12.73 10.75
C ARG A 227 -4.76 -11.46 11.31
N ASP A 228 -5.63 -11.58 12.31
CA ASP A 228 -6.30 -10.44 12.91
C ASP A 228 -5.28 -9.50 13.59
N LEU A 229 -4.21 -10.04 14.20
CA LEU A 229 -3.11 -9.25 14.74
C LEU A 229 -2.40 -8.41 13.66
N ILE A 230 -2.07 -9.01 12.51
CA ILE A 230 -1.44 -8.31 11.37
C ILE A 230 -2.37 -7.21 10.86
N LEU A 231 -3.63 -7.52 10.57
CA LEU A 231 -4.57 -6.55 9.99
C LEU A 231 -4.84 -5.37 10.95
N GLN A 232 -5.08 -5.64 12.23
CA GLN A 232 -5.29 -4.59 13.23
C GLN A 232 -4.04 -3.73 13.48
N SER A 233 -2.85 -4.28 13.25
CA SER A 233 -1.60 -3.53 13.40
C SER A 233 -1.45 -2.39 12.40
N VAL A 234 -2.05 -2.50 11.21
CA VAL A 234 -2.05 -1.45 10.18
C VAL A 234 -2.72 -0.18 10.74
N GLN A 235 -3.86 -0.35 11.41
CA GLN A 235 -4.53 0.76 12.08
C GLN A 235 -3.65 1.37 13.18
N SER A 236 -2.98 0.56 13.99
CA SER A 236 -2.05 1.06 15.02
C SER A 236 -0.88 1.84 14.39
N ARG A 237 -0.37 1.40 13.25
CA ARG A 237 0.66 2.09 12.46
C ARG A 237 0.15 3.43 11.94
N HIS A 238 -1.05 3.51 11.36
CA HIS A 238 -1.62 4.78 10.89
C HIS A 238 -1.71 5.82 12.01
N HIS A 239 -2.23 5.41 13.18
CA HIS A 239 -2.27 6.29 14.35
C HIS A 239 -0.87 6.70 14.81
N CYS A 240 0.11 5.80 14.82
CA CYS A 240 1.49 6.13 15.20
C CYS A 240 2.14 7.14 14.26
N VAL A 241 1.98 6.97 12.94
CA VAL A 241 2.60 7.83 11.92
C VAL A 241 1.89 9.18 11.82
N HIS A 242 0.57 9.20 11.67
CA HIS A 242 -0.17 10.42 11.33
C HIS A 242 -0.72 11.17 12.54
N ARG A 243 -0.85 10.49 13.69
CA ARG A 243 -1.47 11.05 14.91
C ARG A 243 -0.59 10.90 16.15
N ASN A 244 0.70 10.58 15.98
CA ASN A 244 1.66 10.34 17.06
C ASN A 244 1.14 9.36 18.14
N GLY A 245 0.43 8.32 17.67
CA GLY A 245 -0.14 7.26 18.48
C GLY A 245 -1.43 7.61 19.22
N ARG A 246 -2.11 8.68 18.82
CA ARG A 246 -3.47 8.96 19.29
C ARG A 246 -4.47 8.37 18.33
N ASP A 247 -5.52 7.76 18.86
CA ASP A 247 -6.67 7.33 18.08
C ASP A 247 -7.46 8.51 17.52
N VAL A 248 -8.50 8.19 16.75
CA VAL A 248 -9.40 9.17 16.14
C VAL A 248 -10.16 10.02 17.16
N ASP A 249 -10.20 9.61 18.43
CA ASP A 249 -10.84 10.34 19.53
C ASP A 249 -9.79 11.08 20.40
N GLY A 250 -8.52 11.06 19.98
CA GLY A 250 -7.41 11.74 20.64
C GLY A 250 -6.80 10.98 21.82
N LYS A 251 -7.28 9.77 22.12
CA LYS A 251 -6.76 8.93 23.21
C LYS A 251 -5.47 8.24 22.76
N ILE A 252 -4.47 8.24 23.63
CA ILE A 252 -3.19 7.59 23.34
C ILE A 252 -3.38 6.06 23.31
N LEU A 253 -2.82 5.41 22.28
CA LEU A 253 -2.75 3.96 22.20
C LEU A 253 -1.84 3.44 23.31
N ASP A 254 -2.38 2.61 24.20
CA ASP A 254 -1.64 1.92 25.27
C ASP A 254 -1.35 0.45 24.94
N SER A 255 -1.88 -0.04 23.81
CA SER A 255 -1.75 -1.42 23.33
C SER A 255 -0.39 -1.75 22.72
N VAL A 256 0.41 -0.75 22.31
CA VAL A 256 1.72 -0.92 21.67
C VAL A 256 2.79 -1.29 22.71
N THR A 257 2.62 -2.45 23.34
CA THR A 257 3.52 -3.00 24.36
C THR A 257 4.68 -3.77 23.72
N VAL A 258 5.74 -4.04 24.49
CA VAL A 258 6.85 -4.90 24.03
C VAL A 258 6.36 -6.30 23.62
N ASP A 259 5.43 -6.91 24.36
CA ASP A 259 4.85 -8.22 23.99
C ASP A 259 4.09 -8.15 22.67
N TYR A 260 3.28 -7.10 22.47
CA TYR A 260 2.57 -6.86 21.22
C TYR A 260 3.54 -6.76 20.04
N LEU A 261 4.61 -5.96 20.19
CA LEU A 261 5.63 -5.77 19.16
C LEU A 261 6.36 -7.07 18.84
N ASP A 262 6.77 -7.83 19.86
CA ASP A 262 7.48 -9.09 19.68
C ASP A 262 6.61 -10.16 18.99
N ARG A 263 5.32 -10.24 19.34
CA ARG A 263 4.35 -11.12 18.68
C ARG A 263 4.11 -10.73 17.22
N LEU A 264 3.99 -9.43 16.94
CA LEU A 264 3.81 -8.92 15.59
C LEU A 264 5.05 -9.20 14.72
N ALA A 265 6.25 -8.95 15.26
CA ALA A 265 7.51 -9.23 14.57
C ALA A 265 7.64 -10.71 14.21
N ARG A 266 7.29 -11.62 15.14
CA ARG A 266 7.25 -13.06 14.85
C ARG A 266 6.28 -13.41 13.71
N CYS A 267 5.11 -12.78 13.66
CA CYS A 267 4.16 -12.97 12.55
C CYS A 267 4.74 -12.48 11.22
N PHE A 268 5.43 -11.34 11.21
CA PHE A 268 6.09 -10.83 10.00
C PHE A 268 7.25 -11.72 9.55
N MET A 269 8.09 -12.20 10.46
CA MET A 269 9.15 -13.16 10.14
C MET A 269 8.60 -14.45 9.50
N GLU A 270 7.51 -15.00 10.04
CA GLU A 270 6.84 -16.17 9.45
C GLU A 270 6.26 -15.87 8.05
N THR A 271 5.69 -14.68 7.85
CA THR A 271 5.19 -14.25 6.54
C THR A 271 6.32 -14.11 5.52
N VAL A 272 7.43 -13.48 5.89
CA VAL A 272 8.63 -13.34 5.05
C VAL A 272 9.19 -14.70 4.68
N GLU A 273 9.34 -15.61 5.65
CA GLU A 273 9.92 -16.93 5.38
C GLU A 273 9.07 -17.73 4.38
N ARG A 274 7.74 -17.70 4.55
CA ARG A 274 6.82 -18.38 3.62
C ARG A 274 6.86 -17.78 2.21
N LEU A 275 6.91 -16.45 2.09
CA LEU A 275 6.98 -15.79 0.79
C LEU A 275 8.33 -16.04 0.11
N ALA A 276 9.43 -15.90 0.85
CA ALA A 276 10.77 -16.17 0.35
C ALA A 276 10.89 -17.60 -0.19
N THR A 277 10.37 -18.59 0.55
CA THR A 277 10.37 -19.99 0.10
C THR A 277 9.58 -20.17 -1.20
N ALA A 278 8.42 -19.53 -1.33
CA ALA A 278 7.62 -19.59 -2.55
C ALA A 278 8.33 -18.93 -3.75
N ILE A 279 9.05 -17.82 -3.52
CA ILE A 279 9.87 -17.15 -4.53
C ILE A 279 11.03 -18.05 -4.96
N ASP A 280 11.77 -18.62 -4.01
CA ASP A 280 12.90 -19.52 -4.27
C ASP A 280 12.45 -20.73 -5.13
N GLU A 281 11.26 -21.29 -4.86
CA GLU A 281 10.68 -22.38 -5.65
C GLU A 281 10.33 -21.99 -7.10
N ILE A 282 9.93 -20.73 -7.33
CA ILE A 282 9.64 -20.20 -8.67
C ILE A 282 10.96 -19.97 -9.41
N GLU A 283 11.93 -19.33 -8.76
CA GLU A 283 13.25 -19.09 -9.32
C GLU A 283 13.95 -20.40 -9.72
N ALA A 284 13.85 -21.44 -8.89
CA ALA A 284 14.41 -22.75 -9.18
C ALA A 284 13.78 -23.47 -10.40
N LYS A 285 12.52 -23.13 -10.75
CA LYS A 285 11.81 -23.71 -11.90
C LYS A 285 12.01 -22.91 -13.18
N ARG A 286 12.65 -21.73 -13.11
CA ARG A 286 12.82 -20.86 -14.27
C ARG A 286 13.80 -21.50 -15.27
N PRO A 287 13.42 -21.64 -16.55
CA PRO A 287 14.35 -22.12 -17.57
C PRO A 287 15.53 -21.16 -17.70
N SER A 288 16.72 -21.70 -17.96
CA SER A 288 17.93 -20.89 -18.17
C SER A 288 17.71 -19.91 -19.33
N PRO A 289 18.17 -18.65 -19.23
CA PRO A 289 18.04 -17.65 -20.30
C PRO A 289 18.70 -18.07 -21.63
N LEU A 290 19.49 -19.14 -21.65
CA LEU A 290 20.09 -19.73 -22.85
C LEU A 290 19.14 -20.63 -23.66
N SER A 291 17.88 -20.84 -23.24
CA SER A 291 16.92 -21.67 -23.99
C SER A 291 15.85 -20.89 -24.77
N GLU A 292 15.80 -19.55 -24.67
CA GLU A 292 14.83 -18.71 -25.41
C GLU A 292 15.54 -17.87 -26.47
N ASP A 293 16.04 -18.53 -27.52
CA ASP A 293 16.40 -17.84 -28.76
C ASP A 293 15.14 -17.57 -29.60
N LEU A 294 14.92 -16.27 -29.82
CA LEU A 294 14.39 -15.63 -31.03
C LEU A 294 12.99 -16.04 -31.53
N PHE A 295 12.07 -15.08 -31.46
CA PHE A 295 10.72 -15.06 -32.06
C PHE A 295 9.70 -16.01 -31.43
N THR A 296 9.17 -15.64 -30.27
CA THR A 296 7.78 -16.03 -29.96
C THR A 296 7.07 -14.89 -29.25
N ILE A 297 6.39 -14.06 -30.05
CA ILE A 297 5.25 -13.29 -29.57
C ILE A 297 4.14 -14.34 -29.39
N GLN A 298 3.94 -14.83 -28.18
CA GLN A 298 2.72 -15.54 -27.80
C GLN A 298 1.86 -14.58 -26.98
N TRP A 299 0.73 -14.18 -27.57
CA TRP A 299 -0.36 -13.47 -26.91
C TRP A 299 -1.03 -14.39 -25.86
#